data_AF-A0A8A4TMA2-F1
#
_entry.id   AF-A0A8A4TMA2-F1
#
_cell.length_a   1.000
_cell.length_b   1.000
_cell.length_c   1.000
_cell.angle_alpha   90.00
_cell.angle_beta   90.00
_cell.angle_gamma   90.00
#
_symmetry.space_group_name_H-M   'P 1'
#
loop_
_entity.id
_entity.type
_entity.pdbx_description
1 polymer ?
#
loop_
_entity_poly.entity_id
_entity_poly.type
_entity_poly.pdbx_seq_one_letter_code
_entity_poly.pdbx_strand_id
1 'polypeptide(L)'
;MNEQRRAYMAGYRRRYRRLNKQVNVVFARGEFTNLARAAKQRKMSISEFIRTAAAKEMAHRRETPPEVVAEWVRLNTAVREVVNAIREIAQHAPQVAYVVDDGRVFALLKNLMDELRALAEKPS
;
A
#
# COMPACT_ATOMS: atom_id res chain seq x y z
N MET A 1 20.53 -49.35 -14.37
CA MET A 1 20.13 -48.04 -14.95
C MET A 1 19.33 -47.12 -13.99
N ASN A 2 18.58 -47.65 -13.01
CA ASN A 2 17.78 -46.84 -12.07
C ASN A 2 18.57 -46.11 -10.96
N GLU A 3 19.76 -46.61 -10.62
CA GLU A 3 20.53 -46.13 -9.47
C GLU A 3 21.25 -44.80 -9.73
N GLN A 4 21.81 -44.64 -10.94
CA GLN A 4 22.41 -43.38 -11.40
C GLN A 4 21.37 -42.26 -11.52
N ARG A 5 20.14 -42.57 -11.96
CA ARG A 5 19.04 -41.61 -12.03
C ARG A 5 18.59 -41.16 -10.63
N ARG A 6 18.57 -42.06 -9.65
CA ARG A 6 18.29 -41.73 -8.23
C ARG A 6 19.39 -40.87 -7.63
N ALA A 7 20.66 -41.23 -7.82
CA ALA A 7 21.80 -40.45 -7.33
C ALA A 7 21.83 -39.05 -7.93
N TYR A 8 21.59 -38.93 -9.24
CA TYR A 8 21.48 -37.64 -9.93
C TYR A 8 20.33 -36.79 -9.38
N MET A 9 19.14 -37.36 -9.22
CA MET A 9 17.98 -36.66 -8.67
C MET A 9 18.18 -36.22 -7.22
N ALA A 10 18.85 -37.05 -6.41
CA ALA A 10 19.21 -36.71 -5.03
C ALA A 10 20.20 -35.53 -4.99
N GLY A 11 21.25 -35.57 -5.82
CA GLY A 11 22.20 -34.47 -5.97
C GLY A 11 21.56 -33.18 -6.50
N TYR A 12 20.63 -33.29 -7.44
CA TYR A 12 19.85 -32.16 -7.96
C TYR A 12 19.00 -31.51 -6.86
N ARG A 13 18.23 -32.30 -6.10
CA ARG A 13 17.42 -31.80 -4.98
C ARG A 13 18.28 -31.11 -3.92
N ARG A 14 19.46 -31.66 -3.61
CA ARG A 14 20.40 -31.08 -2.64
C ARG A 14 20.93 -29.72 -3.13
N ARG A 15 21.29 -29.60 -4.40
CA ARG A 15 21.70 -28.32 -5.01
C ARG A 15 20.55 -27.30 -5.07
N TYR A 16 19.35 -27.75 -5.42
CA TYR A 16 18.18 -26.88 -5.52
C TYR A 16 17.78 -26.29 -4.16
N ARG A 17 17.78 -27.07 -3.07
CA ARG A 17 17.53 -26.57 -1.71
C ARG A 17 18.62 -25.62 -1.19
N ARG A 18 19.86 -25.78 -1.67
CA ARG A 18 20.95 -24.88 -1.31
C ARG A 18 20.75 -23.49 -1.92
N LEU A 19 20.28 -23.45 -3.17
CA LEU A 19 20.09 -22.22 -3.93
C LEU A 19 18.74 -21.54 -3.67
N ASN A 20 17.71 -22.30 -3.33
CA ASN A 20 16.35 -21.79 -3.13
C ASN A 20 15.93 -21.97 -1.67
N LYS A 21 15.66 -20.86 -0.98
CA LYS A 21 15.08 -20.87 0.36
C LYS A 21 13.55 -20.78 0.25
N GLN A 22 12.88 -21.71 0.92
CA GLN A 22 11.43 -21.67 1.09
C GLN A 22 11.13 -21.07 2.46
N VAL A 23 10.24 -20.08 2.47
CA VAL A 23 9.81 -19.39 3.69
C VAL A 23 8.30 -19.49 3.75
N ASN A 24 7.78 -19.92 4.90
CA ASN A 24 6.35 -19.93 5.18
C ASN A 24 6.00 -18.65 5.95
N VAL A 25 4.97 -17.95 5.51
CA VAL A 25 4.51 -16.71 6.13
C VAL A 25 3.02 -16.87 6.44
N VAL A 26 2.62 -16.45 7.64
CA VAL A 26 1.23 -16.51 8.10
C VAL A 26 0.68 -15.09 8.12
N PHE A 27 -0.51 -14.91 7.55
CA PHE A 27 -1.20 -13.62 7.47
C PHE A 27 -2.53 -13.69 8.20
N ALA A 28 -3.00 -12.57 8.72
CA ALA A 28 -4.38 -12.44 9.14
C ALA A 28 -5.31 -12.53 7.91
N ARG A 29 -6.55 -12.97 8.13
CA ARG A 29 -7.52 -13.22 7.04
C ARG A 29 -7.78 -11.98 6.18
N GLY A 30 -7.86 -10.79 6.78
CA GLY A 30 -8.07 -9.53 6.06
C GLY A 30 -6.86 -9.15 5.19
N GLU A 31 -5.65 -9.33 5.72
CA GLU A 31 -4.40 -9.06 5.00
C GLU A 31 -4.25 -9.98 3.78
N PHE A 32 -4.49 -11.28 3.96
CA PHE A 32 -4.46 -12.24 2.87
C PHE A 32 -5.46 -11.88 1.76
N THR A 33 -6.68 -11.47 2.13
CA THR A 33 -7.72 -11.10 1.16
C THR A 33 -7.29 -9.90 0.32
N ASN A 34 -6.67 -8.91 0.96
CA ASN A 34 -6.17 -7.71 0.28
C ASN A 34 -5.01 -8.06 -0.67
N LEU A 35 -4.05 -8.87 -0.20
CA LEU A 35 -2.93 -9.35 -1.03
C LEU A 35 -3.41 -10.19 -2.22
N ALA A 36 -4.40 -11.07 -2.00
CA ALA A 36 -4.99 -11.89 -3.05
C ALA A 36 -5.68 -11.05 -4.12
N ARG A 37 -6.41 -10.01 -3.71
CA ARG A 37 -7.05 -9.06 -4.63
C ARG A 37 -6.01 -8.32 -5.46
N ALA A 38 -4.96 -7.81 -4.82
CA ALA A 38 -3.87 -7.09 -5.50
C ALA A 38 -3.09 -8.00 -6.49
N ALA A 39 -2.83 -9.26 -6.11
CA ALA A 39 -2.21 -10.24 -7.00
C ALA A 39 -3.08 -10.54 -8.23
N LYS A 40 -4.40 -10.68 -8.02
CA LYS A 40 -5.37 -10.92 -9.12
C LYS A 40 -5.41 -9.76 -10.11
N GLN A 41 -5.40 -8.51 -9.63
CA GLN A 41 -5.37 -7.33 -10.49
C GLN A 41 -4.15 -7.29 -11.40
N ARG A 42 -3.00 -7.79 -10.91
CA ARG A 42 -1.74 -7.86 -11.66
C ARG A 42 -1.56 -9.15 -12.45
N LYS A 43 -2.56 -10.05 -12.46
CA LYS A 43 -2.51 -11.36 -13.13
C LYS A 43 -1.32 -12.23 -12.67
N MET A 44 -0.94 -12.13 -11.40
CA MET A 44 0.19 -12.88 -10.82
C MET A 44 -0.30 -13.85 -9.73
N SER A 45 0.50 -14.87 -9.43
CA SER A 45 0.27 -15.68 -8.23
C SER A 45 0.54 -14.86 -6.95
N ILE A 46 -0.12 -15.18 -5.84
CA ILE A 46 0.08 -14.45 -4.57
C ILE A 46 1.54 -14.53 -4.12
N SER A 47 2.17 -15.70 -4.22
CA SER A 47 3.58 -15.89 -3.85
C SER A 47 4.53 -15.05 -4.70
N GLU A 48 4.26 -14.93 -6.00
CA GLU A 48 5.04 -14.11 -6.93
C GLU A 48 4.81 -12.62 -6.70
N PHE A 49 3.57 -12.23 -6.42
CA PHE A 49 3.22 -10.87 -6.05
C PHE A 49 3.96 -10.42 -4.79
N ILE A 50 3.92 -11.23 -3.72
CA ILE A 50 4.63 -10.95 -2.47
C ILE A 50 6.14 -10.88 -2.70
N ARG A 51 6.71 -11.82 -3.47
CA ARG A 51 8.15 -11.82 -3.79
C ARG A 51 8.55 -10.55 -4.55
N THR A 52 7.77 -10.16 -5.55
CA THR A 52 8.04 -8.98 -6.37
C THR A 52 7.89 -7.69 -5.55
N ALA A 53 6.86 -7.61 -4.70
CA ALA A 53 6.66 -6.49 -3.80
C ALA A 53 7.81 -6.36 -2.79
N ALA A 54 8.23 -7.47 -2.17
CA ALA A 54 9.36 -7.49 -1.24
C ALA A 54 10.68 -7.11 -1.94
N ALA A 55 10.91 -7.58 -3.16
CA ALA A 55 12.09 -7.21 -3.94
C ALA A 55 12.10 -5.72 -4.31
N LYS A 56 10.95 -5.16 -4.69
CA LYS A 56 10.78 -3.73 -4.95
C LYS A 56 10.97 -2.90 -3.70
N GLU A 57 10.38 -3.31 -2.58
CA GLU A 57 10.55 -2.64 -1.29
C GLU A 57 12.01 -2.68 -0.82
N MET A 58 12.72 -3.78 -1.03
CA MET A 58 14.16 -3.86 -0.74
C MET A 58 15.00 -2.97 -1.66
N ALA A 59 14.59 -2.79 -2.92
CA ALA A 59 15.22 -1.84 -3.84
C ALA A 59 14.92 -0.39 -3.43
N HIS A 60 13.67 -0.06 -3.12
CA HIS A 60 13.24 1.27 -2.69
C HIS A 60 13.74 1.66 -1.30
N ARG A 61 13.95 0.70 -0.38
CA ARG A 61 14.62 0.94 0.91
C ARG A 61 16.07 1.41 0.76
N ARG A 62 16.68 1.27 -0.42
CA ARG A 62 17.97 1.89 -0.73
C ARG A 62 17.84 3.31 -1.29
N GLU A 63 16.64 3.75 -1.68
CA GLU A 63 16.42 4.97 -2.45
C GLU A 63 15.47 5.98 -1.79
N THR A 64 14.60 5.60 -0.85
CA THR A 64 13.68 6.55 -0.22
C THR A 64 14.35 7.19 1.01
N PRO A 65 14.71 8.49 0.97
CA PRO A 65 15.31 9.16 2.11
C PRO A 65 14.34 9.16 3.29
N PRO A 66 14.82 8.98 4.53
CA PRO A 66 13.98 9.00 5.72
C PRO A 66 13.22 10.35 5.89
N GLU A 67 13.76 11.43 5.34
CA GLU A 67 13.11 12.74 5.29
C GLU A 67 11.80 12.70 4.49
N VAL A 68 11.78 12.01 3.35
CA VAL A 68 10.60 11.88 2.50
C VAL A 68 9.52 11.07 3.21
N VAL A 69 9.90 9.99 3.90
CA VAL A 69 8.96 9.20 4.71
C VAL A 69 8.36 10.05 5.84
N ALA A 70 9.18 10.86 6.51
CA ALA A 70 8.72 11.77 7.55
C ALA A 70 7.78 12.86 7.01
N GLU A 71 8.04 13.38 5.80
CA GLU A 71 7.13 14.31 5.12
C GLU A 71 5.80 13.67 4.74
N TRP A 72 5.80 12.43 4.23
CA TRP A 72 4.57 11.70 3.95
C TRP A 72 3.72 11.47 5.20
N VAL A 73 4.34 11.12 6.32
CA VAL A 73 3.64 10.98 7.61
C VAL A 73 3.05 12.32 8.04
N ARG A 74 3.81 13.42 7.95
CA ARG A 74 3.33 14.76 8.28
C ARG A 74 2.16 15.20 7.40
N LEU A 75 2.24 14.96 6.09
CA LEU A 75 1.16 15.27 5.15
C LEU A 75 -0.11 14.49 5.50
N ASN A 76 0.02 13.20 5.80
CA ASN A 76 -1.12 12.36 6.14
C ASN A 76 -1.79 12.79 7.46
N THR A 77 -0.99 13.23 8.44
CA THR A 77 -1.50 13.82 9.68
C THR A 77 -2.25 15.12 9.42
N ALA A 78 -1.67 16.04 8.64
CA ALA A 78 -2.32 17.30 8.30
C ALA A 78 -3.65 17.08 7.55
N VAL A 79 -3.70 16.13 6.61
CA VAL A 79 -4.94 15.76 5.92
C VAL A 79 -6.00 15.24 6.90
N ARG A 80 -5.62 14.43 7.89
CA ARG A 80 -6.56 13.97 8.94
C ARG A 80 -7.05 15.12 9.81
N GLU A 81 -6.17 16.03 10.20
CA GLU A 81 -6.53 17.22 10.98
C GLU A 81 -7.53 18.09 10.22
N VAL A 82 -7.29 18.35 8.93
CA VAL A 82 -8.22 19.08 8.06
C VAL A 82 -9.57 18.37 7.97
N VAL A 83 -9.58 17.05 7.75
CA VAL A 83 -10.83 16.27 7.69
C VAL A 83 -11.58 16.30 9.02
N ASN A 84 -10.87 16.25 10.15
CA ASN A 84 -11.48 16.34 11.48
C ASN A 84 -12.07 17.73 11.73
N ALA A 85 -11.34 18.79 11.38
CA ALA A 85 -11.83 20.17 11.50
C ALA A 85 -13.06 20.40 10.60
N ILE A 86 -13.06 19.86 9.38
CA ILE A 86 -14.23 19.91 8.48
C ILE A 86 -15.42 19.15 9.09
N ARG A 87 -15.18 17.99 9.70
CA ARG A 87 -16.23 17.21 10.38
C ARG A 87 -16.82 18.01 11.54
N GLU A 88 -15.98 18.66 12.32
CA GLU A 88 -16.39 19.50 13.44
C GLU A 88 -17.21 20.71 12.96
N ILE A 89 -16.76 21.40 11.91
CA ILE A 89 -17.52 22.49 11.27
C ILE A 89 -18.87 21.99 10.75
N ALA A 90 -18.91 20.85 10.05
CA ALA A 90 -20.17 20.30 9.54
C ALA A 90 -21.13 19.89 10.67
N GLN A 91 -20.60 19.42 11.80
CA GLN A 91 -21.37 19.04 12.98
C GLN A 91 -21.92 20.27 13.73
N HIS A 92 -21.19 21.39 13.70
CA HIS A 92 -21.60 22.66 14.31
C HIS A 92 -22.24 23.66 13.33
N ALA A 93 -22.25 23.38 12.03
CA ALA A 93 -22.85 24.23 10.99
C ALA A 93 -24.32 24.58 11.25
N PRO A 94 -25.18 23.68 11.77
CA PRO A 94 -26.55 24.06 12.14
C PRO A 94 -26.63 25.13 13.25
N GLN A 95 -25.58 25.26 14.06
CA GLN A 95 -25.46 26.24 15.15
C GLN A 95 -24.79 27.55 14.67
N VAL A 96 -24.06 27.52 13.55
CA VAL A 96 -23.29 28.64 12.98
C VAL A 96 -23.96 29.24 11.72
N ALA A 97 -25.07 28.66 11.25
CA ALA A 97 -25.88 29.07 10.10
C ALA A 97 -26.36 30.56 10.10
N TYR A 98 -26.04 31.32 11.14
CA TYR A 98 -26.32 32.76 11.23
C TYR A 98 -25.13 33.66 10.84
N VAL A 99 -23.92 33.14 10.60
CA VAL A 99 -22.70 33.99 10.52
C VAL A 99 -21.86 33.83 9.25
N VAL A 100 -21.98 32.76 8.46
CA VAL A 100 -21.11 32.59 7.27
C VAL A 100 -21.88 32.06 6.07
N ASP A 101 -21.74 32.77 4.94
CA ASP A 101 -22.36 32.53 3.64
C ASP A 101 -22.08 31.09 3.13
N ASP A 102 -23.05 30.20 3.36
CA ASP A 102 -22.93 28.75 3.52
C ASP A 102 -22.48 27.95 2.28
N GLY A 103 -22.33 28.58 1.11
CA GLY A 103 -22.00 27.85 -0.13
C GLY A 103 -20.50 27.77 -0.47
N ARG A 104 -19.71 28.77 -0.05
CA ARG A 104 -18.37 29.00 -0.62
C ARG A 104 -17.29 28.13 0.01
N VAL A 105 -17.34 27.92 1.32
CA VAL A 105 -16.32 27.14 2.04
C VAL A 105 -16.41 25.67 1.65
N PHE A 106 -17.61 25.09 1.60
CA PHE A 106 -17.81 23.70 1.18
C PHE A 106 -17.42 23.49 -0.29
N ALA A 107 -17.63 24.46 -1.17
CA ALA A 107 -17.18 24.39 -2.57
C ALA A 107 -15.65 24.39 -2.69
N LEU A 108 -14.96 25.28 -1.94
CA LEU A 108 -13.49 25.33 -1.93
C LEU A 108 -12.88 24.04 -1.37
N LEU A 109 -13.48 23.47 -0.32
CA LEU A 109 -13.05 22.21 0.28
C LEU A 109 -13.23 21.02 -0.67
N LYS A 110 -14.35 20.98 -1.40
CA LYS A 110 -14.57 19.96 -2.42
C LYS A 110 -13.51 20.04 -3.52
N ASN A 111 -13.22 21.24 -4.02
CA ASN A 111 -12.19 21.43 -5.05
C ASN A 111 -10.81 20.96 -4.58
N LEU A 112 -10.43 21.28 -3.34
CA LEU A 112 -9.18 20.81 -2.75
C LEU A 112 -9.12 19.28 -2.66
N MET A 113 -10.22 18.63 -2.26
CA MET A 113 -10.29 17.16 -2.19
C MET A 113 -10.17 16.50 -3.57
N ASP A 114 -10.80 17.08 -4.59
CA ASP A 114 -10.77 16.56 -5.95
C ASP A 114 -9.37 16.71 -6.58
N GLU A 115 -8.68 17.82 -6.32
CA GLU A 115 -7.29 18.02 -6.74
C GLU A 115 -6.32 17.03 -6.07
N LEU A 116 -6.47 16.80 -4.75
CA LEU A 116 -5.66 15.82 -4.02
C LEU A 116 -5.87 14.39 -4.52
N ARG A 117 -7.11 14.02 -4.88
CA ARG A 117 -7.40 12.72 -5.51
C ARG A 117 -6.76 12.59 -6.89
N ALA A 118 -6.86 13.63 -7.71
CA ALA A 118 -6.27 13.62 -9.06
C ALA A 118 -4.74 13.48 -9.02
N LEU A 119 -4.08 14.08 -8.04
CA LEU A 119 -2.64 13.91 -7.80
C LEU A 119 -2.29 12.51 -7.31
N ALA A 120 -3.12 11.91 -6.45
CA ALA A 120 -2.91 10.56 -5.93
C ALA A 120 -3.16 9.46 -6.98
N GLU A 121 -4.01 9.71 -7.98
CA GLU A 121 -4.36 8.76 -9.05
C GLU A 121 -3.43 8.84 -10.27
N LYS A 122 -2.66 9.92 -10.44
CA LYS A 122 -1.65 9.99 -11.50
C LYS A 122 -0.46 9.06 -11.16
N PRO A 123 -0.23 7.98 -11.94
CA PRO A 123 0.98 7.20 -11.78
C PRO A 123 2.17 8.06 -12.22
N SER A 124 3.14 8.25 -11.33
CA SER A 124 4.51 8.56 -11.73
C SER A 124 5.15 7.32 -12.34
#